data_AF-A0A7Y5RLE2-F1
#
_entry.id   AF-A0A7Y5RLE2-F1
#
_cell.length_a   1.000
_cell.length_b   1.000
_cell.length_c   1.000
_cell.angle_alpha   90.00
_cell.angle_beta   90.00
_cell.angle_gamma   90.00
#
_symmetry.space_group_name_H-M   'P 1'
#
loop_
_entity.id
_entity.type
_entity.pdbx_description
1 polymer ?
#
loop_
_entity_poly.entity_id
_entity_poly.type
_entity_poly.pdbx_seq_one_letter_code
_entity_poly.pdbx_strand_id
1 'polypeptide(L)'
;MSGDFELKGADQFLKLSKALKEAGRTETRKALHKGLRDAVNKAKPEAAEALSAALPSGLRGKGRRVRQAVQVKTGHDPGVSVAVRYGRAGTGLGAVNAKLVNQRGTFRHPVYKTGAWVAQRTGGQGWFDKTYTNAAPRIRAELERVLGQVAEDIVRKAR
;
A
#
# COMPACT_ATOMS: atom_id res chain seq x y z
N MET A 1 26.03 -25.95 7.01
CA MET A 1 24.76 -25.80 7.74
C MET A 1 23.87 -24.82 6.99
N SER A 2 22.97 -25.30 6.11
CA SER A 2 21.89 -24.46 5.58
C SER A 2 20.84 -24.36 6.66
N GLY A 3 20.83 -23.27 7.41
CA GLY A 3 19.73 -22.97 8.31
C GLY A 3 18.53 -22.53 7.48
N ASP A 4 17.40 -23.21 7.64
CA ASP A 4 16.12 -22.73 7.13
C ASP A 4 15.79 -21.40 7.83
N PHE A 5 15.95 -20.30 7.10
CA PHE A 5 15.60 -18.97 7.59
C PHE A 5 14.12 -18.71 7.32
N GLU A 6 13.27 -19.13 8.25
CA GLU A 6 11.84 -18.82 8.19
C GLU A 6 11.56 -17.46 8.84
N LEU A 7 11.00 -16.51 8.08
CA LEU A 7 10.65 -15.17 8.55
C LEU A 7 9.14 -15.05 8.83
N LYS A 8 8.74 -15.38 10.06
CA LYS A 8 7.40 -15.19 10.63
C LYS A 8 7.29 -13.82 11.28
N GLY A 9 6.69 -12.89 10.55
CA GLY A 9 6.15 -11.65 11.11
C GLY A 9 7.11 -10.46 11.16
N ALA A 10 6.55 -9.36 11.66
CA ALA A 10 7.13 -8.02 11.64
C ALA A 10 8.47 -7.92 12.40
N ASP A 11 8.60 -8.60 13.53
CA ASP A 11 9.80 -8.55 14.37
C ASP A 11 11.00 -9.24 13.72
N GLN A 12 10.77 -10.36 13.05
CA GLN A 12 11.82 -11.08 12.34
C GLN A 12 12.28 -10.31 11.10
N PHE A 13 11.36 -9.63 10.41
CA PHE A 13 11.70 -8.68 9.35
C PHE A 13 12.56 -7.52 9.86
N LEU A 14 12.26 -6.96 11.03
CA LEU A 14 13.09 -5.91 11.64
C LEU A 14 14.51 -6.43 11.93
N LYS A 15 14.62 -7.61 12.56
CA LYS A 15 15.91 -8.24 12.87
C LYS A 15 16.73 -8.47 11.60
N LEU A 16 16.13 -9.02 10.54
CA LEU A 16 16.80 -9.20 9.25
C LEU A 16 17.26 -7.86 8.65
N SER A 17 16.39 -6.86 8.62
CA SER A 17 16.74 -5.55 8.03
C SER A 17 17.88 -4.86 8.79
N LYS A 18 17.93 -5.02 10.12
CA LYS A 18 19.05 -4.56 10.97
C LYS A 18 20.33 -5.36 10.69
N ALA A 19 20.26 -6.68 10.68
CA ALA A 19 21.41 -7.55 10.39
C ALA A 19 22.02 -7.26 9.01
N LEU A 20 21.19 -7.05 7.97
CA LEU A 20 21.65 -6.65 6.64
C LEU A 20 22.34 -5.28 6.64
N LYS A 21 21.87 -4.34 7.48
CA LYS A 21 22.50 -3.03 7.62
C LYS A 21 23.85 -3.14 8.32
N GLU A 22 23.92 -3.89 9.42
CA GLU A 22 25.13 -4.10 10.23
C GLU A 22 26.21 -4.85 9.44
N ALA A 23 25.83 -5.83 8.63
CA ALA A 23 26.72 -6.56 7.74
C ALA A 23 27.15 -5.77 6.48
N GLY A 24 26.83 -4.49 6.37
CA GLY A 24 27.15 -3.65 5.22
C GLY A 24 26.41 -4.01 3.91
N ARG A 25 25.47 -4.96 3.95
CA ARG A 25 24.70 -5.46 2.79
C ARG A 25 23.53 -4.53 2.42
N THR A 26 23.85 -3.25 2.21
CA THR A 26 22.87 -2.19 1.94
C THR A 26 22.06 -2.43 0.66
N GLU A 27 22.68 -2.98 -0.39
CA GLU A 27 22.00 -3.29 -1.65
C GLU A 27 20.97 -4.42 -1.50
N THR A 28 21.29 -5.47 -0.76
CA THR A 28 20.32 -6.54 -0.44
C THR A 28 19.14 -6.01 0.37
N ARG A 29 19.40 -5.11 1.33
CA ARG A 29 18.33 -4.43 2.08
C ARG A 29 17.45 -3.56 1.19
N LYS A 30 18.03 -2.81 0.25
CA LYS A 30 17.27 -2.02 -0.74
C LYS A 30 16.42 -2.92 -1.64
N ALA A 31 16.97 -4.04 -2.10
CA ALA A 31 16.27 -5.02 -2.91
C ALA A 31 15.07 -5.62 -2.17
N LEU A 32 15.26 -6.00 -0.90
CA LEU A 32 14.18 -6.45 -0.01
C LEU A 32 13.07 -5.40 0.08
N HIS A 33 13.42 -4.15 0.45
CA HIS A 33 12.43 -3.08 0.57
C HIS A 33 11.70 -2.78 -0.75
N LYS A 34 12.40 -2.87 -1.89
CA LYS A 34 11.81 -2.72 -3.22
C LYS A 34 10.83 -3.84 -3.51
N GLY A 35 11.22 -5.10 -3.32
CA GLY A 35 10.37 -6.26 -3.57
C GLY A 35 9.09 -6.23 -2.72
N LEU A 36 9.20 -5.90 -1.43
CA LEU A 36 8.03 -5.74 -0.56
C LEU A 36 7.09 -4.63 -1.05
N ARG A 37 7.64 -3.51 -1.52
CA ARG A 37 6.86 -2.41 -2.07
C ARG A 37 6.17 -2.82 -3.37
N ASP A 38 6.87 -3.52 -4.25
CA ASP A 38 6.38 -3.93 -5.56
C ASP A 38 5.26 -4.97 -5.44
N ALA A 39 5.37 -5.90 -4.49
CA ALA A 39 4.31 -6.86 -4.15
C ALA A 39 2.98 -6.16 -3.84
N VAL A 40 3.03 -5.11 -3.02
CA VAL A 40 1.83 -4.32 -2.65
C VAL A 40 1.37 -3.39 -3.79
N ASN A 41 2.31 -2.86 -4.57
CA ASN A 41 1.99 -1.97 -5.70
C ASN A 41 1.09 -2.65 -6.74
N LYS A 42 1.20 -3.98 -6.91
CA LYS A 42 0.34 -4.76 -7.81
C LYS A 42 -1.16 -4.65 -7.46
N ALA A 43 -1.52 -4.44 -6.19
CA ALA A 43 -2.91 -4.32 -5.75
C ALA A 43 -3.48 -2.88 -5.83
N LYS A 44 -2.63 -1.86 -6.05
CA LYS A 44 -3.06 -0.45 -6.10
C LYS A 44 -4.05 -0.13 -7.23
N PRO A 45 -3.87 -0.66 -8.46
CA PRO A 45 -4.81 -0.39 -9.55
C PRO A 45 -6.22 -0.85 -9.21
N GLU A 46 -6.39 -2.02 -8.59
CA GLU A 46 -7.71 -2.53 -8.18
C GLU A 46 -8.41 -1.60 -7.20
N ALA A 47 -7.69 -1.07 -6.21
CA ALA A 47 -8.26 -0.10 -5.27
C ALA A 47 -8.64 1.21 -5.98
N ALA A 48 -7.79 1.70 -6.88
CA ALA A 48 -8.06 2.90 -7.66
C ALA A 48 -9.29 2.73 -8.58
N GLU A 49 -9.44 1.54 -9.17
CA GLU A 49 -10.60 1.17 -9.99
C GLU A 49 -11.87 1.03 -9.15
N ALA A 50 -11.82 0.41 -7.98
CA ALA A 50 -12.95 0.31 -7.06
C ALA A 50 -13.46 1.71 -6.66
N LEU A 51 -12.56 2.63 -6.35
CA LEU A 51 -12.93 4.03 -6.09
C LEU A 51 -13.51 4.70 -7.34
N SER A 52 -12.87 4.54 -8.49
CA SER A 52 -13.33 5.12 -9.75
C SER A 52 -14.74 4.65 -10.12
N ALA A 53 -15.03 3.36 -10.00
CA ALA A 53 -16.33 2.78 -10.31
C ALA A 53 -17.44 3.30 -9.38
N ALA A 54 -17.11 3.53 -8.11
CA ALA A 54 -18.05 4.03 -7.12
C ALA A 54 -18.38 5.53 -7.27
N LEU A 55 -17.54 6.30 -7.95
CA LEU A 55 -17.73 7.74 -8.10
C LEU A 55 -18.67 8.10 -9.27
N PRO A 56 -19.35 9.25 -9.19
CA PRO A 56 -20.08 9.82 -10.33
C PRO A 56 -19.19 9.96 -11.58
N SER A 57 -19.77 9.89 -12.77
CA SER A 57 -19.06 9.88 -14.06
C SER A 57 -17.98 10.97 -14.18
N GLY A 58 -18.30 12.22 -13.81
CA GLY A 58 -17.35 13.35 -13.84
C GLY A 58 -16.19 13.28 -12.83
N LEU A 59 -16.24 12.37 -11.86
CA LEU A 59 -15.22 12.20 -10.81
C LEU A 59 -14.43 10.88 -10.93
N ARG A 60 -14.82 9.97 -11.84
CA ARG A 60 -14.15 8.67 -12.03
C ARG A 60 -12.64 8.82 -12.27
N GLY A 61 -12.26 9.73 -13.16
CA GLY A 61 -10.85 10.04 -13.43
C GLY A 61 -10.08 10.62 -12.24
N LYS A 62 -10.77 11.22 -11.25
CA LYS A 62 -10.14 11.64 -9.98
C LYS A 62 -9.96 10.46 -9.03
N GLY A 63 -10.86 9.47 -9.06
CA GLY A 63 -10.73 8.20 -8.33
C GLY A 63 -9.49 7.43 -8.76
N ARG A 64 -9.28 7.25 -10.08
CA ARG A 64 -8.10 6.55 -10.61
C ARG A 64 -6.76 7.18 -10.23
N ARG A 65 -6.75 8.51 -10.09
CA ARG A 65 -5.56 9.30 -9.73
C ARG A 65 -5.38 9.48 -8.22
N VAL A 66 -6.13 8.77 -7.38
CA VAL A 66 -5.95 8.85 -5.93
C VAL A 66 -4.54 8.42 -5.55
N ARG A 67 -3.84 9.27 -4.79
CA ARG A 67 -2.42 9.06 -4.47
C ARG A 67 -2.28 8.04 -3.34
N GLN A 68 -2.08 6.79 -3.70
CA GLN A 68 -1.77 5.70 -2.77
C GLN A 68 -0.26 5.53 -2.64
N ALA A 69 0.26 5.51 -1.41
CA ALA A 69 1.67 5.34 -1.10
C ALA A 69 1.89 4.09 -0.23
N VAL A 70 2.83 3.26 -0.65
CA VAL A 70 3.29 2.09 0.12
C VAL A 70 4.51 2.50 0.91
N GLN A 71 4.49 2.26 2.22
CA GLN A 71 5.60 2.48 3.12
C GLN A 71 6.06 1.15 3.71
N VAL A 72 7.36 0.89 3.62
CA VAL A 72 8.02 -0.20 4.32
C VAL A 72 8.66 0.41 5.56
N LYS A 73 8.22 0.01 6.74
CA LYS A 73 8.69 0.50 8.03
C LYS A 73 9.61 -0.53 8.65
N THR A 74 10.75 -0.09 9.18
CA THR A 74 11.71 -0.91 9.94
C THR A 74 12.04 -0.25 11.28
N GLY A 75 11.02 0.35 11.91
CA GLY A 75 11.12 1.09 13.17
C GLY A 75 10.39 0.38 14.31
N HIS A 76 9.77 1.14 15.22
CA HIS A 76 8.99 0.62 16.35
C HIS A 76 7.78 -0.24 15.92
N ASP A 77 7.23 0.04 14.74
CA ASP A 77 6.14 -0.70 14.10
C ASP A 77 6.64 -1.21 12.72
N PRO A 78 7.38 -2.35 12.69
CA PRO A 78 7.92 -2.87 11.45
C PRO A 78 6.83 -3.52 10.60
N GLY A 79 6.87 -3.29 9.28
CA GLY A 79 5.88 -3.86 8.37
C GLY A 79 5.69 -3.06 7.10
N VAL A 80 4.65 -3.41 6.35
CA VAL A 80 4.28 -2.72 5.12
C VAL A 80 2.90 -2.11 5.28
N SER A 81 2.79 -0.80 5.10
CA SER A 81 1.53 -0.07 5.21
C SER A 81 1.20 0.66 3.92
N VAL A 82 -0.07 0.68 3.53
CA VAL A 82 -0.58 1.50 2.42
C VAL A 82 -1.37 2.66 2.99
N ALA A 83 -1.10 3.86 2.49
CA ALA A 83 -1.83 5.06 2.89
C ALA A 83 -2.24 5.89 1.67
N VAL A 84 -3.41 6.52 1.74
CA VAL A 84 -3.77 7.60 0.82
C VAL A 84 -3.07 8.88 1.30
N ARG A 85 -2.25 9.48 0.44
CA ARG A 85 -1.55 10.73 0.74
C ARG A 85 -2.41 11.92 0.37
N TYR A 86 -2.25 12.99 1.13
CA TYR A 86 -2.65 14.31 0.68
C TYR A 86 -1.96 14.62 -0.65
N GLY A 87 -2.77 14.82 -1.69
CA GLY A 87 -2.29 15.21 -3.01
C GLY A 87 -2.11 16.72 -3.11
N ARG A 88 -1.36 17.17 -4.12
CA ARG A 88 -1.40 18.56 -4.57
C ARG A 88 -2.80 18.83 -5.13
N ALA A 89 -3.37 20.00 -4.84
CA ALA A 89 -4.70 20.38 -5.35
C ALA A 89 -4.81 20.08 -6.87
N GLY A 90 -5.92 19.48 -7.30
CA GLY A 90 -6.21 19.19 -8.71
C GLY A 90 -5.75 17.84 -9.26
N THR A 91 -4.93 17.06 -8.55
CA THR A 91 -4.33 15.82 -9.12
C THR A 91 -5.14 14.54 -8.91
N GLY A 92 -6.20 14.56 -8.09
CA GLY A 92 -7.03 13.38 -7.81
C GLY A 92 -8.10 13.68 -6.78
N LEU A 93 -8.79 12.63 -6.28
CA LEU A 93 -9.69 12.79 -5.14
C LEU A 93 -8.86 13.11 -3.88
N GLY A 94 -9.23 14.17 -3.17
CA GLY A 94 -8.53 14.55 -1.93
C GLY A 94 -8.62 13.46 -0.87
N ALA A 95 -7.57 13.32 -0.04
CA ALA A 95 -7.47 12.27 0.98
C ALA A 95 -8.66 12.25 1.95
N VAL A 96 -9.22 13.41 2.27
CA VAL A 96 -10.43 13.54 3.12
C VAL A 96 -11.63 12.87 2.45
N ASN A 97 -11.91 13.18 1.18
CA ASN A 97 -13.00 12.55 0.45
C ASN A 97 -12.74 11.06 0.21
N ALA A 98 -11.51 10.67 -0.10
CA ALA A 98 -11.14 9.26 -0.25
C ALA A 98 -11.43 8.45 1.03
N LYS A 99 -11.12 9.02 2.21
CA LYS A 99 -11.46 8.45 3.51
C LYS A 99 -12.97 8.38 3.74
N LEU A 100 -13.71 9.45 3.45
CA LEU A 100 -15.16 9.48 3.61
C LEU A 100 -15.87 8.46 2.71
N VAL A 101 -15.40 8.29 1.47
CA VAL A 101 -15.94 7.29 0.55
C VAL A 101 -15.68 5.89 1.10
N ASN A 102 -14.47 5.63 1.61
CA ASN A 102 -14.14 4.34 2.19
C ASN A 102 -14.98 4.01 3.43
N GLN A 103 -15.09 4.95 4.38
CA GLN A 103 -15.72 4.68 5.68
C GLN A 103 -17.25 4.72 5.61
N ARG A 104 -17.80 5.70 4.88
CA ARG A 104 -19.22 6.06 4.91
C ARG A 104 -19.92 5.91 3.57
N GLY A 105 -19.20 5.59 2.49
CA GLY A 105 -19.77 5.61 1.15
C GLY A 105 -20.29 7.00 0.79
N THR A 106 -19.59 8.06 1.18
CA THR A 106 -19.99 9.44 0.87
C THR A 106 -18.80 10.26 0.44
N PHE A 107 -19.01 11.25 -0.42
CA PHE A 107 -18.02 12.30 -0.67
C PHE A 107 -18.64 13.68 -0.49
N ARG A 108 -17.82 14.67 -0.14
CA ARG A 108 -18.25 16.06 0.01
C ARG A 108 -17.80 16.92 -1.16
N HIS A 109 -18.68 17.78 -1.62
CA HIS A 109 -18.37 18.76 -2.65
C HIS A 109 -19.17 20.05 -2.42
N PRO A 110 -18.66 21.21 -2.90
CA PRO A 110 -19.45 22.41 -2.95
C PRO A 110 -20.55 22.27 -4.00
N VAL A 111 -21.72 22.83 -3.71
CA VAL A 111 -22.79 23.05 -4.68
C VAL A 111 -22.41 24.24 -5.54
N TYR A 112 -22.58 24.09 -6.85
CA TYR A 112 -22.24 25.13 -7.81
C TYR A 112 -23.06 26.40 -7.52
N LYS A 113 -22.42 27.57 -7.65
CA LYS A 113 -22.96 28.92 -7.37
C LYS A 113 -23.30 29.25 -5.91
N THR A 114 -23.72 28.30 -5.08
CA THR A 114 -24.03 28.59 -3.66
C THR A 114 -22.82 28.44 -2.75
N GLY A 115 -21.83 27.63 -3.13
CA GLY A 115 -20.67 27.32 -2.28
C GLY A 115 -20.99 26.45 -1.06
N ALA A 116 -22.27 26.10 -0.84
CA ALA A 116 -22.70 25.22 0.24
C ALA A 116 -22.11 23.82 0.05
N TRP A 117 -21.54 23.25 1.11
CA TRP A 117 -20.94 21.91 1.05
C TRP A 117 -21.96 20.83 1.37
N VAL A 118 -22.21 19.95 0.41
CA VAL A 118 -23.12 18.80 0.58
C VAL A 118 -22.35 17.49 0.61
N ALA A 119 -22.94 16.48 1.24
CA ALA A 119 -22.45 15.11 1.23
C ALA A 119 -23.33 14.27 0.31
N GLN A 120 -22.74 13.65 -0.71
CA GLN A 120 -23.42 12.77 -1.64
C GLN A 120 -23.02 11.32 -1.37
N ARG A 121 -24.02 10.41 -1.33
CA ARG A 121 -23.79 8.97 -1.19
C ARG A 121 -23.23 8.35 -2.47
N THR A 122 -22.38 7.34 -2.29
CA THR A 122 -21.74 6.54 -3.33
C THR A 122 -21.66 5.08 -2.88
N GLY A 123 -21.53 4.16 -3.83
CA GLY A 123 -21.33 2.73 -3.54
C GLY A 123 -19.90 2.37 -3.09
N GLY A 124 -19.06 3.35 -2.73
CA GLY A 124 -17.62 3.16 -2.55
C GLY A 124 -17.19 2.71 -1.16
N GLN A 125 -18.12 2.30 -0.30
CA GLN A 125 -17.78 1.90 1.06
C GLN A 125 -16.86 0.68 1.06
N GLY A 126 -15.69 0.83 1.68
CA GLY A 126 -14.64 -0.19 1.72
C GLY A 126 -13.79 -0.29 0.45
N TRP A 127 -13.86 0.67 -0.49
CA TRP A 127 -13.06 0.64 -1.72
C TRP A 127 -11.56 0.44 -1.46
N PHE A 128 -11.05 0.90 -0.32
CA PHE A 128 -9.68 0.76 0.08
C PHE A 128 -9.51 -0.48 0.96
N ASP A 129 -10.16 -0.51 2.13
CA ASP A 129 -9.94 -1.54 3.14
C ASP A 129 -10.32 -2.95 2.65
N LYS A 130 -11.50 -3.09 2.01
CA LYS A 130 -11.95 -4.39 1.50
C LYS A 130 -11.08 -4.86 0.35
N THR A 131 -10.69 -3.94 -0.54
CA THR A 131 -9.80 -4.28 -1.67
C THR A 131 -8.47 -4.82 -1.19
N TYR A 132 -7.84 -4.15 -0.22
CA TYR A 132 -6.57 -4.63 0.34
C TYR A 132 -6.72 -5.89 1.20
N THR A 133 -7.84 -6.05 1.90
CA THR A 133 -8.15 -7.28 2.66
C THR A 133 -8.31 -8.47 1.72
N ASN A 134 -9.05 -8.31 0.62
CA ASN A 134 -9.23 -9.35 -0.40
C ASN A 134 -7.92 -9.64 -1.16
N ALA A 135 -7.08 -8.62 -1.34
CA ALA A 135 -5.75 -8.76 -1.92
C ALA A 135 -4.71 -9.38 -0.97
N ALA A 136 -4.99 -9.46 0.33
CA ALA A 136 -3.99 -9.83 1.32
C ALA A 136 -3.36 -11.22 1.08
N PRO A 137 -4.09 -12.28 0.67
CA PRO A 137 -3.48 -13.59 0.41
C PRO A 137 -2.46 -13.56 -0.73
N ARG A 138 -2.78 -12.91 -1.85
CA ARG A 138 -1.86 -12.78 -2.99
C ARG A 138 -0.66 -11.88 -2.68
N ILE A 139 -0.88 -10.81 -1.91
CA ILE A 139 0.20 -9.94 -1.44
C ILE A 139 1.13 -10.77 -0.55
N ARG A 140 0.59 -11.53 0.40
CA ARG A 140 1.38 -12.37 1.32
C ARG A 140 2.27 -13.34 0.57
N ALA A 141 1.73 -14.09 -0.40
CA ALA A 141 2.51 -15.03 -1.21
C ALA A 141 3.67 -14.34 -1.95
N GLU A 142 3.46 -13.12 -2.47
CA GLU A 142 4.52 -12.35 -3.12
C GLU A 142 5.57 -11.83 -2.13
N LEU A 143 5.16 -11.44 -0.93
CA LEU A 143 6.10 -11.05 0.13
C LEU A 143 6.97 -12.24 0.55
N GLU A 144 6.38 -13.41 0.73
CA GLU A 144 7.08 -14.66 1.05
C GLU A 144 8.10 -15.02 -0.05
N ARG A 145 7.70 -14.92 -1.32
CA ARG A 145 8.60 -15.12 -2.47
C ARG A 145 9.79 -14.16 -2.46
N VAL A 146 9.56 -12.88 -2.19
CA VAL A 146 10.64 -11.87 -2.10
C VAL A 146 11.59 -12.18 -0.95
N LEU A 147 11.06 -12.60 0.20
CA LEU A 147 11.88 -12.98 1.36
C LEU A 147 12.74 -14.21 1.04
N GLY A 148 12.17 -15.23 0.39
CA GLY A 148 12.89 -16.42 -0.05
C GLY A 148 14.05 -16.07 -1.01
N GLN A 149 13.80 -15.22 -2.01
CA GLN A 149 14.83 -14.76 -2.94
C GLN A 149 15.99 -14.03 -2.24
N VAL A 150 15.67 -13.19 -1.25
CA VAL A 150 16.69 -12.50 -0.46
C VAL A 150 17.48 -13.49 0.40
N ALA A 151 16.83 -14.50 0.98
CA ALA A 151 17.49 -15.53 1.75
C ALA A 151 18.47 -16.35 0.88
N GLU A 152 18.03 -16.78 -0.31
CA GLU A 152 18.88 -17.47 -1.29
C GLU A 152 20.08 -16.61 -1.71
N ASP A 153 19.85 -15.32 -1.98
CA ASP A 153 20.91 -14.37 -2.31
C ASP A 153 21.94 -14.21 -1.19
N ILE A 154 21.49 -14.20 0.07
CA ILE A 154 22.36 -14.12 1.23
C ILE A 154 23.24 -15.37 1.32
N VAL A 155 22.64 -16.55 1.20
CA VAL A 155 23.33 -17.85 1.26
C VAL A 155 24.33 -17.97 0.11
N ARG A 156 23.92 -17.62 -1.12
CA ARG A 156 24.79 -17.67 -2.30
C ARG A 156 26.01 -16.78 -2.18
N LYS A 157 25.87 -15.57 -1.63
CA LYS A 157 26.99 -14.63 -1.42
C LYS A 157 27.83 -14.91 -0.17
N ALA A 158 27.45 -15.90 0.65
CA ALA A 158 28.20 -16.33 1.82
C ALA A 158 29.07 -17.57 1.54
N ARG A 159 28.84 -18.24 0.40
CA ARG A 159 29.74 -19.23 -0.19
C ARG A 159 30.77 -18.53 -1.05
#